data_AF-A0AAU6WL19-F1
#
_entry.id   AF-A0AAU6WL19-F1
#
_cell.length_a   1.000
_cell.length_b   1.000
_cell.length_c   1.000
_cell.angle_alpha   90.00
_cell.angle_beta   90.00
_cell.angle_gamma   90.00
#
_symmetry.space_group_name_H-M   'P 1'
#
loop_
_entity.id
_entity.type
_entity.pdbx_description
1 polymer ?
#
loop_
_entity_poly.entity_id
_entity_poly.type
_entity_poly.pdbx_seq_one_letter_code
_entity_poly.pdbx_strand_id
1 'polypeptide(L)'
;MKKLHQNTHLYTSDQKINDFPGRVFEMESIDAKQIPKKGQFNIISKNYPLKPEEIRKKYHLKDGGQNYLIFTQSKKGKIILKSV
;
A
#
# COMPACT_ATOMS: atom_id res chain seq x y z
N MET A 1 -6.21 -5.85 -16.37
CA MET A 1 -5.60 -5.91 -15.03
C MET A 1 -4.24 -6.60 -15.08
N LYS A 2 -3.25 -6.11 -14.34
CA LYS A 2 -1.91 -6.69 -14.25
C LYS A 2 -1.60 -7.04 -12.80
N LYS A 3 -1.00 -8.20 -12.53
CA LYS A 3 -0.47 -8.50 -11.20
C LYS A 3 0.74 -7.63 -10.92
N LEU A 4 0.80 -7.07 -9.71
CA LEU A 4 1.92 -6.23 -9.28
C LEU A 4 3.23 -7.03 -9.17
N HIS A 5 3.13 -8.27 -8.67
CA HIS A 5 4.20 -9.26 -8.61
C HIS A 5 3.59 -10.67 -8.56
N GLN A 6 4.33 -11.71 -8.94
CA GLN A 6 3.82 -13.10 -8.99
C GLN A 6 3.26 -13.56 -7.64
N ASN A 7 4.00 -13.28 -6.56
CA ASN A 7 3.65 -13.64 -5.17
C ASN A 7 2.87 -12.54 -4.43
N THR A 8 2.41 -11.51 -5.13
CA THR A 8 1.60 -10.44 -4.55
C THR A 8 0.20 -10.53 -5.15
N HIS A 9 -0.80 -10.90 -4.33
CA HIS A 9 -2.22 -10.89 -4.73
C HIS A 9 -2.82 -9.48 -4.78
N LEU A 10 -2.09 -8.54 -5.41
CA LEU A 10 -2.55 -7.20 -5.72
C LEU A 10 -2.54 -7.05 -7.23
N TYR A 11 -3.64 -6.51 -7.74
CA TYR A 11 -3.86 -6.28 -9.15
C TYR A 11 -3.97 -4.78 -9.39
N THR A 12 -3.35 -4.31 -10.46
CA THR A 12 -3.36 -2.90 -10.86
C THR A 12 -4.01 -2.73 -12.24
N SER A 13 -4.58 -1.55 -12.45
CA SER A 13 -5.24 -1.13 -13.68
C SER A 13 -5.18 0.39 -13.75
N ASP A 14 -4.95 0.95 -14.94
CA ASP A 14 -4.98 2.40 -15.16
C ASP A 14 -6.41 2.94 -15.22
N GLN A 15 -7.40 2.04 -15.37
CA GLN A 15 -8.82 2.34 -15.35
C GLN A 15 -9.48 1.73 -14.11
N LYS A 16 -10.39 2.49 -13.50
CA LYS A 16 -11.23 2.02 -12.40
C LYS A 16 -12.16 0.91 -12.90
N ILE A 17 -12.25 -0.18 -12.13
CA ILE A 17 -13.11 -1.33 -12.41
C ILE A 17 -14.17 -1.38 -11.31
N ASN A 18 -15.44 -1.16 -11.68
CA ASN A 18 -16.54 -1.08 -10.71
C ASN A 18 -16.97 -2.46 -10.21
N ASP A 19 -16.88 -3.49 -11.05
CA ASP A 19 -17.36 -4.85 -10.73
C ASP A 19 -16.24 -5.79 -10.27
N PHE A 20 -15.21 -5.25 -9.60
CA PHE A 20 -14.12 -6.08 -9.08
C PHE A 20 -14.54 -6.77 -7.77
N PRO A 21 -14.45 -8.10 -7.67
CA PRO A 21 -14.77 -8.82 -6.44
C PRO A 21 -13.68 -8.58 -5.38
N GLY A 22 -13.84 -7.52 -4.61
CA GLY A 22 -12.90 -7.12 -3.56
C GLY A 22 -12.92 -5.62 -3.29
N ARG A 23 -11.85 -5.13 -2.67
CA ARG A 23 -11.67 -3.69 -2.44
C ARG A 23 -10.88 -3.09 -3.59
N VAL A 24 -11.40 -2.01 -4.14
CA VAL A 24 -10.73 -1.18 -5.15
C VAL A 24 -10.27 0.10 -4.48
N PHE A 25 -9.02 0.46 -4.71
CA PHE A 25 -8.43 1.69 -4.20
C PHE A 25 -7.82 2.47 -5.35
N GLU A 26 -7.96 3.79 -5.29
CA GLU A 26 -7.11 4.69 -6.04
C GLU A 26 -5.83 4.92 -5.26
N MET A 27 -4.68 4.72 -5.90
CA MET A 27 -3.39 4.61 -5.21
C MET A 27 -2.28 5.30 -6.02
N GLU A 28 -1.45 6.06 -5.33
CA GLU A 28 -0.22 6.65 -5.86
C GLU A 28 1.01 5.92 -5.30
N SER A 29 2.06 5.75 -6.12
CA SER A 29 3.34 5.21 -5.65
C SER A 29 4.18 6.34 -5.06
N ILE A 30 4.61 6.17 -3.80
CA ILE A 30 5.39 7.18 -3.08
C ILE A 30 6.72 6.62 -2.58
N ASP A 31 7.66 7.52 -2.34
CA ASP A 31 8.87 7.19 -1.58
C ASP A 31 8.62 7.24 -0.08
N ALA A 32 9.44 6.51 0.68
CA ALA A 32 9.40 6.51 2.14
C ALA A 32 9.52 7.92 2.77
N LYS A 33 10.22 8.85 2.09
CA LYS A 33 10.39 10.25 2.53
C LYS A 33 9.09 11.07 2.42
N GLN A 34 8.15 10.64 1.57
CA GLN A 34 6.88 11.31 1.33
C GLN A 34 5.79 10.86 2.32
N ILE A 35 6.09 9.86 3.17
CA ILE A 35 5.18 9.45 4.25
C ILE A 35 5.11 10.60 5.28
N PRO A 36 3.92 11.14 5.56
CA PRO A 36 3.81 12.26 6.49
C PRO A 36 4.13 11.81 7.92
N LYS A 37 4.95 12.61 8.60
CA LYS A 37 5.35 12.35 9.99
C LYS A 37 4.12 12.38 10.90
N LYS A 38 4.00 11.39 11.79
CA LYS A 38 2.88 11.27 12.75
C LYS A 38 1.50 11.18 12.09
N GLY A 39 1.45 10.81 10.80
CA GLY A 39 0.19 10.58 10.09
C GLY A 39 -0.57 9.37 10.66
N GLN A 40 -1.88 9.35 10.40
CA GLN A 40 -2.76 8.26 10.77
C GLN A 40 -3.19 7.51 9.50
N PHE A 41 -2.80 6.25 9.37
CA PHE A 41 -3.10 5.43 8.19
C PHE A 41 -3.46 4.00 8.57
N ASN A 42 -4.35 3.41 7.78
CA ASN A 42 -4.55 1.98 7.76
C ASN A 42 -3.38 1.33 6.99
N ILE A 43 -2.60 0.49 7.66
CA ILE A 43 -1.40 -0.13 7.06
C ILE A 43 -1.70 -1.54 6.58
N ILE A 44 -1.42 -1.80 5.30
CA ILE A 44 -1.45 -3.13 4.70
C ILE A 44 -0.02 -3.53 4.32
N SER A 45 0.42 -4.70 4.75
CA SER A 45 1.69 -5.29 4.34
C SER A 45 1.44 -6.61 3.61
N LYS A 46 1.91 -6.71 2.36
CA LYS A 46 1.76 -7.91 1.52
C LYS A 46 3.04 -8.17 0.74
N ASN A 47 3.63 -9.36 0.92
CA ASN A 47 4.91 -9.71 0.30
C ASN A 47 6.00 -8.65 0.60
N TYR A 48 6.09 -8.22 1.86
CA TYR A 48 7.01 -7.20 2.34
C TYR A 48 7.63 -7.70 3.66
N PRO A 49 8.90 -7.39 3.97
CA PRO A 49 9.61 -7.99 5.12
C PRO A 49 9.08 -7.57 6.49
N LEU A 50 8.40 -6.42 6.58
CA LEU A 50 7.90 -5.88 7.84
C LEU A 50 6.40 -6.09 7.96
N LYS A 51 5.93 -6.48 9.15
CA LYS A 51 4.52 -6.52 9.50
C LYS A 51 3.95 -5.11 9.68
N PRO A 52 2.62 -4.90 9.59
CA PRO A 52 2.01 -3.58 9.77
C PRO A 52 2.43 -2.89 11.07
N GLU A 53 2.60 -3.63 12.17
CA GLU A 53 3.02 -3.08 13.46
C GLU A 53 4.45 -2.52 13.45
N GLU A 54 5.36 -3.23 12.80
CA GLU A 54 6.76 -2.81 12.65
C GLU A 54 6.86 -1.58 11.74
N ILE A 55 6.03 -1.52 10.70
CA ILE A 55 5.91 -0.36 9.83
C ILE A 55 5.40 0.85 10.62
N ARG A 56 4.33 0.69 11.42
CA ARG A 56 3.81 1.77 12.29
C ARG A 56 4.90 2.33 13.20
N LYS A 57 5.67 1.46 13.85
CA LYS A 57 6.79 1.84 14.72
C LYS A 57 7.90 2.54 13.93
N LYS A 58 8.31 1.99 12.79
CA LYS A 58 9.41 2.51 11.96
C LYS A 58 9.13 3.91 11.41
N TYR A 59 7.89 4.19 11.03
CA TYR A 59 7.48 5.47 10.45
C TYR A 59 6.75 6.39 11.43
N HIS A 60 6.67 6.00 12.71
CA HIS A 60 5.95 6.73 13.76
C HIS A 60 4.50 7.08 13.38
N LEU A 61 3.80 6.12 12.79
CA LEU A 61 2.42 6.29 12.32
C LEU A 61 1.41 5.83 13.36
N LYS A 62 0.26 6.51 13.40
CA LYS A 62 -0.91 6.10 14.18
C LYS A 62 -1.76 5.15 13.37
N ASP A 63 -2.45 4.25 14.07
CA ASP A 63 -3.38 3.31 13.47
C ASP A 63 -4.72 3.96 13.11
N GLY A 64 -5.36 3.49 12.04
CA GLY A 64 -6.69 3.91 11.60
C GLY A 64 -6.67 5.09 10.62
N GLY A 65 -7.75 5.88 10.62
CA GLY A 65 -7.94 7.00 9.69
C GLY A 65 -8.65 6.61 8.40
N GLN A 66 -8.72 7.53 7.45
CA GLN A 66 -9.41 7.32 6.16
C GLN A 66 -8.45 6.81 5.06
N ASN A 67 -7.16 7.11 5.19
CA ASN A 67 -6.18 6.81 4.16
C ASN A 67 -5.50 5.46 4.42
N TYR A 68 -4.99 4.86 3.34
CA TYR A 68 -4.28 3.59 3.37
C TYR A 68 -2.83 3.78 2.93
N LEU A 69 -1.93 3.02 3.56
CA LEU A 69 -0.58 2.77 3.08
C LEU A 69 -0.40 1.28 2.85
N ILE A 70 -0.06 0.90 1.62
CA ILE A 70 0.24 -0.48 1.25
C ILE A 70 1.74 -0.62 1.00
N PHE A 71 2.40 -1.43 1.82
CA PHE A 71 3.79 -1.81 1.66
C PHE A 71 3.84 -3.17 0.96
N THR A 72 4.47 -3.22 -0.21
CA THR A 72 4.47 -4.43 -1.03
C THR A 72 5.69 -4.53 -1.94
N GLN A 73 5.76 -5.64 -2.68
CA GLN A 73 6.77 -5.91 -3.69
C GLN A 73 6.13 -5.85 -5.07
N SER A 74 6.79 -5.13 -5.98
CA SER A 74 6.54 -5.11 -7.42
C SER A 74 7.64 -5.86 -8.17
N LYS A 75 7.49 -6.03 -9.48
CA LYS A 75 8.56 -6.52 -10.37
C LYS A 75 9.87 -5.71 -10.28
N LYS A 76 9.80 -4.43 -9.90
CA LYS A 76 10.96 -3.53 -9.80
C LYS A 76 11.59 -3.50 -8.40
N GLY A 77 10.99 -4.16 -7.42
CA GLY A 77 11.43 -4.06 -6.03
C GLY A 77 10.30 -3.72 -5.06
N LYS A 78 10.69 -3.41 -3.84
CA LYS A 78 9.82 -2.93 -2.76
C LYS A 78 9.27 -1.56 -3.09
N ILE A 79 7.96 -1.39 -2.96
CA ILE A 79 7.27 -0.13 -3.20
C ILE A 79 6.26 0.18 -2.09
N ILE A 80 5.85 1.45 -2.03
CA ILE A 80 4.88 1.96 -1.07
C ILE A 80 3.78 2.63 -1.88
N LEU A 81 2.53 2.22 -1.65
CA LEU A 81 1.36 2.82 -2.27
C LEU A 81 0.59 3.60 -1.20
N LYS A 82 0.15 4.80 -1.54
CA LYS A 82 -0.68 5.66 -0.70
C LYS A 82 -2.03 5.87 -1.37
N SER A 83 -3.12 5.78 -0.61
CA SER A 83 -4.44 6.09 -1.16
C SER A 83 -4.58 7.59 -1.45
N VAL A 84 -5.17 7.90 -2.59
CA VAL A 84 -5.58 9.26 -3.00
C VAL A 84 -7.09 9.43 -2.94
#